data_AF-A0A950TSZ3-F1
#
_entry.id   AF-A0A950TSZ3-F1
#
_cell.length_a   1.000
_cell.length_b   1.000
_cell.length_c   1.000
_cell.angle_alpha   90.00
_cell.angle_beta   90.00
_cell.angle_gamma   90.00
#
_symmetry.space_group_name_H-M   'P 1'
#
loop_
_entity.id
_entity.type
_entity.pdbx_description
1 polymer ?
#
loop_
_entity_poly.entity_id
_entity_poly.type
_entity_poly.pdbx_seq_one_letter_code
_entity_poly.pdbx_strand_id
1 'polypeptide(L)'
;MIIAAPAKAQSLTLADVQNIIAQAVSKAAAMNQKVTVSVADKEGNLLGTFQMTGAPANTLIRSVGRAGQGLENLSVPSTAAAYSKAGTAALLSSGGNAFSTRTASFIIQEHFPAGIDNSAGGPLYGVQFSQLPCSDVAVAGLPLGLSGDPGGLPIYKNGVEVGGIGVEGDGLYTIDRNPADDDFSAEESIAAYGRRGFEEPDLIRGDNILVDGIRFQYENTVDTTSATAIPFSSLSGTVTATLRAAPASDFVVTTLNGVSGQMSNRFPVVAGSNLTAAEVGSILSTGIGTANTVRGAIRQPIGSSARVTIAVTDVDGRVLGIFRSIDAPNFGFDVAVQKARTAAFFARNDTATKLNAAGFGSYVSRAQADGISLNGSVAFSDRAIGFLHRPLYPDGINDTAAGPFSTQLVDWSPFNDGL
;
A
#
# COMPACT_ATOMS: atom_id res chain seq x y z
N MET A 1 -18.49 -22.38 -18.78
CA MET A 1 -17.52 -21.65 -17.96
C MET A 1 -16.27 -22.51 -17.89
N ILE A 2 -15.26 -22.22 -18.71
CA ILE A 2 -14.00 -22.97 -18.69
C ILE A 2 -13.31 -22.55 -17.40
N ILE A 3 -13.25 -23.45 -16.42
CA ILE A 3 -12.37 -23.28 -15.27
C ILE A 3 -10.96 -23.35 -15.86
N ALA A 4 -10.34 -22.19 -16.07
CA ALA A 4 -8.94 -22.15 -16.42
C ALA A 4 -8.18 -22.94 -15.37
N ALA A 5 -7.33 -23.88 -15.81
CA ALA A 5 -6.41 -24.59 -14.92
C ALA A 5 -5.70 -23.56 -14.02
N PRO A 6 -5.42 -23.87 -12.74
CA PRO A 6 -4.76 -22.93 -11.86
C PRO A 6 -3.48 -22.46 -12.55
N ALA A 7 -3.39 -21.16 -12.81
CA ALA A 7 -2.21 -20.58 -13.42
C ALA A 7 -1.01 -21.01 -12.58
N LYS A 8 -0.04 -21.67 -13.21
CA LYS A 8 1.21 -22.09 -12.56
C LYS A 8 1.76 -20.89 -11.78
N ALA A 9 2.16 -21.09 -10.52
CA ALA A 9 2.73 -20.02 -9.71
C ALA A 9 3.81 -19.29 -10.52
N GLN A 10 3.57 -18.01 -10.82
CA GLN A 10 4.49 -17.15 -11.54
C GLN A 10 5.31 -16.36 -10.54
N SER A 11 6.58 -16.16 -10.85
CA SER A 11 7.47 -15.29 -10.10
C SER A 11 8.52 -14.69 -11.04
N LEU A 12 9.16 -13.61 -10.61
CA LEU A 12 10.24 -12.98 -11.35
C LEU A 12 11.52 -13.79 -11.20
N THR A 13 12.10 -14.20 -12.31
CA THR A 13 13.45 -14.76 -12.38
C THR A 13 14.48 -13.63 -12.32
N LEU A 14 15.74 -13.97 -12.05
CA LEU A 14 16.84 -13.01 -12.11
C LEU A 14 16.92 -12.31 -13.48
N ALA A 15 16.70 -13.06 -14.56
CA ALA A 15 16.72 -12.52 -15.92
C ALA A 15 15.56 -11.53 -16.16
N ASP A 16 14.37 -11.79 -15.61
CA ASP A 16 13.25 -10.84 -15.68
C ASP A 16 13.61 -9.53 -15.00
N VAL A 17 14.16 -9.59 -13.77
CA VAL A 17 14.57 -8.41 -13.00
C VAL A 17 15.63 -7.60 -13.74
N GLN A 18 16.65 -8.26 -14.30
CA GLN A 18 17.69 -7.62 -15.11
C GLN A 18 17.10 -6.95 -16.36
N ASN A 19 16.17 -7.61 -17.04
CA ASN A 19 15.53 -7.06 -18.22
C ASN A 19 14.69 -5.82 -17.89
N ILE A 20 13.89 -5.86 -16.83
CA ILE A 20 13.06 -4.73 -16.38
C ILE A 20 13.93 -3.51 -16.05
N ILE A 21 15.00 -3.72 -15.27
CA ILE A 21 15.95 -2.64 -14.94
C ILE A 21 16.63 -2.12 -16.21
N ALA A 22 17.08 -2.99 -17.11
CA ALA A 22 17.74 -2.58 -18.35
C ALA A 22 16.81 -1.75 -19.25
N GLN A 23 15.55 -2.13 -19.38
CA GLN A 23 14.56 -1.38 -20.14
C GLN A 23 14.33 0.01 -19.53
N ALA A 24 14.09 0.09 -18.21
CA ALA A 24 13.89 1.35 -17.51
C ALA A 24 15.10 2.29 -17.64
N VAL A 25 16.30 1.80 -17.35
CA VAL A 25 17.54 2.60 -17.44
C VAL A 25 17.83 3.03 -18.88
N SER A 26 17.52 2.20 -19.88
CA SER A 26 17.64 2.58 -21.29
C SER A 26 16.71 3.73 -21.65
N LYS A 27 15.47 3.71 -21.16
CA LYS A 27 14.51 4.80 -21.35
C LYS A 27 14.95 6.07 -20.64
N ALA A 28 15.38 5.96 -19.38
CA ALA A 28 15.92 7.09 -18.62
C ALA A 28 17.09 7.75 -19.35
N ALA A 29 18.04 6.95 -19.86
CA ALA A 29 19.16 7.45 -20.65
C ALA A 29 18.70 8.16 -21.94
N ALA A 30 17.71 7.61 -22.66
CA ALA A 30 17.14 8.24 -23.86
C ALA A 30 16.41 9.57 -23.56
N MET A 31 15.80 9.68 -22.38
CA MET A 31 15.16 10.90 -21.88
C MET A 31 16.13 11.88 -21.24
N ASN A 32 17.44 11.58 -21.23
CA ASN A 32 18.48 12.32 -20.52
C ASN A 32 18.17 12.51 -19.02
N GLN A 33 17.51 11.53 -18.40
CA GLN A 33 17.20 11.49 -16.98
C GLN A 33 18.20 10.59 -16.24
N LYS A 34 18.48 10.92 -14.97
CA LYS A 34 19.36 10.15 -14.08
C LYS A 34 18.54 9.67 -12.89
N VAL A 35 18.19 8.40 -12.89
CA VAL A 35 17.23 7.83 -11.93
C VAL A 35 17.82 6.65 -11.15
N THR A 36 17.14 6.32 -10.06
CA THR A 36 17.24 5.05 -9.35
C THR A 36 16.01 4.21 -9.69
N VAL A 37 16.21 2.94 -10.04
CA VAL A 37 15.14 1.99 -10.37
C VAL A 37 15.18 0.82 -9.40
N SER A 38 14.04 0.49 -8.81
CA SER A 38 13.86 -0.69 -7.96
C SER A 38 12.80 -1.63 -8.51
N VAL A 39 12.98 -2.93 -8.30
CA VAL A 39 12.00 -3.98 -8.60
C VAL A 39 11.75 -4.79 -7.34
N ALA A 40 10.48 -4.96 -6.97
CA ALA A 40 10.02 -5.79 -5.86
C ALA A 40 9.14 -6.93 -6.37
N ASP A 41 9.09 -8.05 -5.65
CA ASP A 41 8.08 -9.09 -5.90
C ASP A 41 6.71 -8.71 -5.34
N LYS A 42 5.69 -9.54 -5.63
CA LYS A 42 4.31 -9.31 -5.19
C LYS A 42 4.15 -9.20 -3.65
N GLU A 43 5.05 -9.79 -2.87
CA GLU A 43 5.02 -9.74 -1.40
C GLU A 43 5.88 -8.60 -0.84
N GLY A 44 6.38 -7.73 -1.72
CA GLY A 44 7.18 -6.57 -1.38
C GLY A 44 8.66 -6.87 -1.22
N ASN A 45 9.16 -8.10 -1.45
CA ASN A 45 10.59 -8.38 -1.31
C ASN A 45 11.39 -7.66 -2.40
N LEU A 46 12.41 -6.89 -2.00
CA LEU A 46 13.33 -6.27 -2.96
C LEU A 46 14.08 -7.33 -3.78
N LEU A 47 14.02 -7.20 -5.11
CA LEU A 47 14.71 -8.10 -6.05
C LEU A 47 15.91 -7.46 -6.72
N GLY A 48 15.90 -6.13 -6.88
CA GLY A 48 16.90 -5.37 -7.64
C GLY A 48 16.78 -3.88 -7.37
N THR A 49 17.90 -3.21 -7.11
CA THR A 49 17.98 -1.73 -7.21
C THR A 49 19.20 -1.34 -8.03
N PHE A 50 18.99 -0.49 -9.03
CA PHE A 50 20.05 0.09 -9.85
C PHE A 50 19.99 1.60 -9.79
N GLN A 51 21.11 2.23 -9.43
CA GLN A 51 21.27 3.68 -9.41
C GLN A 51 22.16 4.09 -10.58
N MET A 52 21.63 4.91 -11.50
CA MET A 52 22.41 5.41 -12.64
C MET A 52 23.57 6.30 -12.16
N THR A 53 24.68 6.29 -12.91
CA THR A 53 25.77 7.24 -12.64
C THR A 53 25.25 8.69 -12.72
N GLY A 54 25.41 9.43 -11.63
CA GLY A 54 24.96 10.82 -11.51
C GLY A 54 23.50 10.99 -11.10
N ALA A 55 22.75 9.91 -10.80
CA ALA A 55 21.43 10.02 -10.21
C ALA A 55 21.52 10.62 -8.79
N PRO A 56 20.50 11.37 -8.33
CA PRO A 56 20.45 11.86 -6.96
C PRO A 56 20.59 10.70 -5.96
N ALA A 57 21.44 10.89 -4.94
CA ALA A 57 21.61 9.92 -3.87
C ALA A 57 20.46 9.94 -2.86
N ASN A 58 19.86 11.13 -2.68
CA ASN A 58 18.75 11.37 -1.78
C ASN A 58 17.61 12.10 -2.49
N THR A 59 16.43 11.94 -1.93
CA THR A 59 15.19 12.64 -2.27
C THR A 59 14.63 13.33 -1.02
N LEU A 60 13.88 14.40 -1.20
CA LEU A 60 13.25 15.15 -0.10
C LEU A 60 11.80 14.70 0.04
N ILE A 61 11.40 14.22 1.22
CA ILE A 61 9.99 14.01 1.54
C ILE A 61 9.35 15.38 1.77
N ARG A 62 8.42 15.78 0.90
CA ARG A 62 7.75 17.08 1.01
C ARG A 62 6.42 17.08 0.26
N SER A 63 5.33 17.44 0.93
CA SER A 63 4.01 17.60 0.32
C SER A 63 3.29 18.88 0.81
N VAL A 64 2.20 18.74 1.56
CA VAL A 64 1.32 19.86 1.97
C VAL A 64 1.46 20.23 3.44
N GLY A 65 1.96 19.32 4.27
CA GLY A 65 2.09 19.56 5.70
C GLY A 65 3.14 20.63 6.02
N ARG A 66 3.06 21.19 7.23
CA ARG A 66 4.08 22.10 7.75
C ARG A 66 5.45 21.41 7.78
N ALA A 67 6.47 22.08 7.26
CA ALA A 67 7.84 21.58 7.27
C ALA A 67 8.32 21.22 8.70
N GLY A 68 8.93 20.05 8.85
CA GLY A 68 9.40 19.52 10.14
C GLY A 68 8.35 18.83 10.99
N GLN A 69 7.11 18.68 10.52
CA GLN A 69 6.09 17.83 11.15
C GLN A 69 6.04 16.46 10.47
N GLY A 70 5.90 15.39 11.26
CA GLY A 70 6.03 14.01 10.77
C GLY A 70 7.33 13.82 9.96
N LEU A 71 7.21 13.33 8.73
CA LEU A 71 8.36 13.18 7.81
C LEU A 71 8.56 14.37 6.85
N GLU A 72 7.77 15.43 6.95
CA GLU A 72 7.91 16.61 6.08
C GLU A 72 9.29 17.25 6.23
N ASN A 73 9.95 17.51 5.10
CA ASN A 73 11.30 18.06 4.97
C ASN A 73 12.44 17.10 5.39
N LEU A 74 12.18 15.79 5.49
CA LEU A 74 13.21 14.79 5.72
C LEU A 74 13.87 14.39 4.39
N SER A 75 15.21 14.41 4.35
CA SER A 75 15.97 13.85 3.22
C SER A 75 16.25 12.38 3.46
N VAL A 76 15.87 11.54 2.50
CA VAL A 76 16.00 10.07 2.56
C VAL A 76 16.71 9.52 1.32
N PRO A 77 17.32 8.33 1.36
CA PRO A 77 17.96 7.75 0.18
C PRO A 77 16.97 7.54 -0.97
N SER A 78 17.34 7.91 -2.20
CA SER A 78 16.49 7.70 -3.39
C SER A 78 16.22 6.22 -3.66
N THR A 79 17.09 5.33 -3.19
CA THR A 79 16.87 3.87 -3.22
C THR A 79 15.71 3.44 -2.34
N ALA A 80 15.50 4.11 -1.20
CA ALA A 80 14.39 3.84 -0.28
C ALA A 80 13.05 4.28 -0.89
N ALA A 81 13.02 5.44 -1.56
CA ALA A 81 11.87 5.94 -2.31
C ALA A 81 11.52 5.03 -3.49
N ALA A 82 12.48 4.72 -4.37
CA ALA A 82 12.26 3.82 -5.50
C ALA A 82 11.75 2.44 -5.06
N TYR A 83 12.29 1.88 -3.96
CA TYR A 83 11.81 0.61 -3.42
C TYR A 83 10.39 0.73 -2.85
N SER A 84 10.07 1.79 -2.11
CA SER A 84 8.72 1.99 -1.57
C SER A 84 7.69 2.19 -2.69
N LYS A 85 8.04 2.89 -3.78
CA LYS A 85 7.24 2.98 -5.00
C LYS A 85 6.98 1.60 -5.64
N ALA A 86 8.04 0.81 -5.83
CA ALA A 86 7.96 -0.54 -6.41
C ALA A 86 7.08 -1.48 -5.57
N GLY A 87 7.32 -1.50 -4.25
CA GLY A 87 6.58 -2.31 -3.31
C GLY A 87 5.11 -1.90 -3.21
N THR A 88 4.80 -0.62 -3.34
CA THR A 88 3.40 -0.15 -3.29
C THR A 88 2.59 -0.65 -4.46
N ALA A 89 3.12 -0.51 -5.68
CA ALA A 89 2.42 -0.98 -6.87
C ALA A 89 2.23 -2.51 -6.86
N ALA A 90 3.20 -3.25 -6.32
CA ALA A 90 3.07 -4.68 -6.06
C ALA A 90 1.96 -4.95 -5.03
N LEU A 91 2.10 -4.45 -3.81
CA LEU A 91 1.26 -4.84 -2.67
C LEU A 91 -0.21 -4.44 -2.80
N LEU A 92 -0.52 -3.33 -3.50
CA LEU A 92 -1.88 -2.86 -3.75
C LEU A 92 -2.61 -3.62 -4.87
N SER A 93 -1.86 -4.32 -5.72
CA SER A 93 -2.40 -5.03 -6.88
C SER A 93 -2.90 -6.44 -6.52
N SER A 94 -3.63 -7.04 -7.45
CA SER A 94 -4.14 -8.42 -7.40
C SER A 94 -4.56 -8.87 -8.80
N GLY A 95 -4.96 -10.13 -8.98
CA GLY A 95 -5.55 -10.61 -10.23
C GLY A 95 -6.89 -9.97 -10.63
N GLY A 96 -7.46 -9.06 -9.82
CA GLY A 96 -8.69 -8.35 -10.15
C GLY A 96 -8.62 -6.83 -10.12
N ASN A 97 -7.48 -6.25 -9.72
CA ASN A 97 -7.22 -4.80 -9.77
C ASN A 97 -5.71 -4.57 -9.87
N ALA A 98 -5.29 -3.65 -10.72
CA ALA A 98 -3.92 -3.15 -10.81
C ALA A 98 -3.92 -1.68 -10.40
N PHE A 99 -3.10 -1.33 -9.41
CA PHE A 99 -2.99 0.03 -8.89
C PHE A 99 -1.54 0.50 -8.96
N SER A 100 -1.36 1.74 -9.41
CA SER A 100 -0.07 2.43 -9.41
C SER A 100 0.11 3.25 -8.13
N THR A 101 1.30 3.83 -7.95
CA THR A 101 1.49 4.83 -6.90
C THR A 101 0.70 6.12 -7.14
N ARG A 102 0.34 6.45 -8.40
CA ARG A 102 -0.58 7.55 -8.68
C ARG A 102 -2.03 7.22 -8.29
N THR A 103 -2.46 5.98 -8.47
CA THR A 103 -3.74 5.53 -7.89
C THR A 103 -3.70 5.69 -6.37
N ALA A 104 -2.61 5.24 -5.72
CA ALA A 104 -2.41 5.41 -4.29
C ALA A 104 -2.45 6.90 -3.88
N SER A 105 -1.73 7.77 -4.60
CA SER A 105 -1.75 9.23 -4.41
C SER A 105 -3.16 9.78 -4.31
N PHE A 106 -4.03 9.36 -5.21
CA PHE A 106 -5.38 9.90 -5.34
C PHE A 106 -6.30 9.46 -4.19
N ILE A 107 -6.11 8.26 -3.65
CA ILE A 107 -7.04 7.62 -2.70
C ILE A 107 -6.61 7.72 -1.23
N ILE A 108 -5.50 8.40 -0.93
CA ILE A 108 -4.97 8.59 0.44
C ILE A 108 -5.16 10.02 0.97
N GLN A 109 -5.75 10.91 0.19
CA GLN A 109 -5.85 12.33 0.52
C GLN A 109 -6.99 12.64 1.48
N GLU A 110 -6.98 13.85 2.04
CA GLU A 110 -8.04 14.38 2.89
C GLU A 110 -9.37 14.55 2.15
N HIS A 111 -9.34 14.62 0.82
CA HIS A 111 -10.51 14.71 -0.06
C HIS A 111 -10.49 13.65 -1.16
N PHE A 112 -11.67 13.17 -1.55
CA PHE A 112 -11.90 12.25 -2.65
C PHE A 112 -13.18 12.66 -3.41
N PRO A 113 -13.05 13.12 -4.66
CA PRO A 113 -11.82 13.23 -5.43
C PRO A 113 -10.92 14.38 -4.90
N ALA A 114 -9.59 14.18 -4.97
CA ALA A 114 -8.64 15.21 -4.57
C ALA A 114 -8.84 16.51 -5.38
N GLY A 115 -8.70 17.65 -4.70
CA GLY A 115 -8.94 18.98 -5.27
C GLY A 115 -10.40 19.46 -5.24
N ILE A 116 -11.34 18.63 -4.77
CA ILE A 116 -12.75 19.02 -4.60
C ILE A 116 -13.08 19.23 -3.13
N ASP A 117 -13.35 20.49 -2.77
CA ASP A 117 -13.80 20.87 -1.42
C ASP A 117 -15.13 20.22 -1.05
N ASN A 118 -15.33 20.04 0.26
CA ASN A 118 -16.52 19.45 0.87
C ASN A 118 -16.81 18.02 0.36
N SER A 119 -15.74 17.26 0.13
CA SER A 119 -15.79 15.84 -0.21
C SER A 119 -15.12 15.00 0.87
N ALA A 120 -15.62 13.78 1.09
CA ALA A 120 -15.07 12.86 2.09
C ALA A 120 -13.61 12.48 1.76
N GLY A 121 -12.92 11.85 2.70
CA GLY A 121 -11.55 11.38 2.48
C GLY A 121 -11.38 10.30 1.43
N GLY A 122 -10.14 10.19 0.95
CA GLY A 122 -9.66 9.05 0.19
C GLY A 122 -9.99 7.71 0.89
N PRO A 123 -10.44 6.69 0.15
CA PRO A 123 -10.87 5.42 0.74
C PRO A 123 -9.74 4.63 1.42
N LEU A 124 -8.47 5.00 1.20
CA LEU A 124 -7.30 4.44 1.86
C LEU A 124 -6.49 5.49 2.64
N TYR A 125 -7.10 6.59 3.08
CA TYR A 125 -6.45 7.57 3.94
C TYR A 125 -5.72 6.90 5.13
N GLY A 126 -4.44 7.24 5.31
CA GLY A 126 -3.55 6.72 6.36
C GLY A 126 -2.88 5.37 6.06
N VAL A 127 -3.20 4.71 4.92
CA VAL A 127 -2.61 3.41 4.58
C VAL A 127 -1.09 3.46 4.37
N GLN A 128 -0.52 4.64 4.17
CA GLN A 128 0.92 4.89 4.00
C GLN A 128 1.74 4.34 5.16
N PHE A 129 1.21 4.37 6.38
CA PHE A 129 1.87 3.85 7.59
C PHE A 129 1.76 2.32 7.73
N SER A 130 1.05 1.65 6.83
CA SER A 130 1.15 0.20 6.69
C SER A 130 2.45 -0.21 5.99
N GLN A 131 2.86 -1.47 6.16
CA GLN A 131 4.06 -2.02 5.54
C GLN A 131 5.36 -1.31 5.92
N LEU A 132 5.39 -0.50 6.99
CA LEU A 132 6.63 0.10 7.49
C LEU A 132 7.63 -0.98 7.94
N PRO A 133 8.94 -0.67 7.99
CA PRO A 133 9.97 -1.66 8.36
C PRO A 133 9.82 -2.20 9.80
N CYS A 134 9.11 -1.48 10.65
CA CYS A 134 8.81 -1.89 12.02
C CYS A 134 7.58 -2.82 12.14
N SER A 135 6.86 -3.09 11.04
CA SER A 135 5.74 -4.04 11.04
C SER A 135 6.22 -5.43 11.42
N ASP A 136 5.57 -6.04 12.40
CA ASP A 136 5.79 -7.43 12.78
C ASP A 136 5.01 -8.42 11.89
N VAL A 137 4.20 -7.91 10.94
CA VAL A 137 3.30 -8.72 10.09
C VAL A 137 3.75 -8.73 8.63
N ALA A 138 4.22 -7.60 8.09
CA ALA A 138 4.68 -7.48 6.71
C ALA A 138 5.67 -8.61 6.34
N VAL A 139 5.57 -9.13 5.12
CA VAL A 139 6.55 -10.12 4.62
C VAL A 139 7.90 -9.42 4.41
N ALA A 140 7.85 -8.27 3.73
CA ALA A 140 8.95 -7.34 3.61
C ALA A 140 8.43 -5.92 3.92
N GLY A 141 9.00 -5.28 4.94
CA GLY A 141 8.71 -3.89 5.23
C GLY A 141 9.31 -2.97 4.17
N LEU A 142 8.50 -2.05 3.65
CA LEU A 142 8.91 -1.01 2.73
C LEU A 142 9.58 0.13 3.50
N PRO A 143 10.73 0.66 3.05
CA PRO A 143 11.49 1.66 3.79
C PRO A 143 10.70 2.90 4.24
N LEU A 144 9.75 3.34 3.41
CA LEU A 144 8.91 4.52 3.65
C LEU A 144 7.42 4.17 3.76
N GLY A 145 7.08 2.88 3.96
CA GLY A 145 5.70 2.41 3.90
C GLY A 145 5.13 2.44 2.49
N LEU A 146 3.81 2.51 2.35
CA LEU A 146 3.17 2.65 1.04
C LEU A 146 3.32 4.08 0.50
N SER A 147 3.59 4.19 -0.79
CA SER A 147 3.93 5.41 -1.51
C SER A 147 2.74 5.95 -2.30
N GLY A 148 2.45 7.24 -2.14
CA GLY A 148 1.60 7.99 -3.07
C GLY A 148 2.40 8.76 -4.12
N ASP A 149 3.71 8.54 -4.20
CA ASP A 149 4.57 9.32 -5.08
C ASP A 149 4.60 8.67 -6.47
N PRO A 150 4.21 9.36 -7.56
CA PRO A 150 4.16 8.79 -8.91
C PRO A 150 5.48 8.13 -9.33
N GLY A 151 5.42 7.11 -10.20
CA GLY A 151 6.59 6.38 -10.67
C GLY A 151 6.67 4.91 -10.24
N GLY A 152 5.65 4.40 -9.55
CA GLY A 152 5.49 2.97 -9.25
C GLY A 152 4.37 2.32 -10.06
N LEU A 153 4.68 1.21 -10.75
CA LEU A 153 3.73 0.46 -11.58
C LEU A 153 3.83 -1.06 -11.31
N PRO A 154 2.70 -1.78 -11.37
CA PRO A 154 2.69 -3.20 -11.11
C PRO A 154 3.27 -4.00 -12.29
N ILE A 155 3.71 -5.22 -12.01
CA ILE A 155 4.35 -6.13 -12.95
C ILE A 155 3.55 -7.44 -12.96
N TYR A 156 3.16 -7.88 -14.15
CA TYR A 156 2.38 -9.10 -14.38
C TYR A 156 3.11 -10.06 -15.33
N LYS A 157 2.91 -11.36 -15.15
CA LYS A 157 3.32 -12.39 -16.12
C LYS A 157 2.12 -13.23 -16.47
N ASN A 158 1.74 -13.24 -17.75
CA ASN A 158 0.58 -13.99 -18.24
C ASN A 158 -0.70 -13.65 -17.46
N GLY A 159 -0.90 -12.36 -17.13
CA GLY A 159 -2.06 -11.89 -16.36
C GLY A 159 -2.03 -12.20 -14.85
N VAL A 160 -0.93 -12.77 -14.33
CA VAL A 160 -0.74 -13.00 -12.89
C VAL A 160 0.20 -11.94 -12.34
N GLU A 161 -0.21 -11.26 -11.27
CA GLU A 161 0.63 -10.29 -10.55
C GLU A 161 1.89 -10.97 -9.99
N VAL A 162 3.06 -10.40 -10.26
CA VAL A 162 4.35 -10.94 -9.81
C VAL A 162 5.25 -9.92 -9.12
N GLY A 163 4.89 -8.63 -9.12
CA GLY A 163 5.68 -7.60 -8.46
C GLY A 163 5.34 -6.19 -8.87
N GLY A 164 6.30 -5.28 -8.68
CA GLY A 164 6.21 -3.88 -9.05
C GLY A 164 7.58 -3.27 -9.36
N ILE A 165 7.58 -2.26 -10.22
CA ILE A 165 8.73 -1.40 -10.53
C ILE A 165 8.49 -0.04 -9.88
N GLY A 166 9.56 0.60 -9.40
CA GLY A 166 9.51 1.96 -8.86
C GLY A 166 10.73 2.76 -9.33
N VAL A 167 10.51 4.01 -9.70
CA VAL A 167 11.53 4.92 -10.24
C VAL A 167 11.57 6.20 -9.41
N GLU A 168 12.77 6.65 -9.06
CA GLU A 168 13.02 7.89 -8.33
C GLU A 168 14.18 8.65 -8.99
N GLY A 169 14.02 9.94 -9.27
CA GLY A 169 15.04 10.73 -9.94
C GLY A 169 14.82 12.23 -9.97
N ASP A 170 13.62 12.73 -9.64
CA ASP A 170 13.38 14.19 -9.55
C ASP A 170 13.84 14.80 -8.21
N GLY A 171 14.07 13.96 -7.20
CA GLY A 171 14.55 14.36 -5.88
C GLY A 171 13.44 14.88 -4.95
N LEU A 172 12.18 14.62 -5.28
CA LEU A 172 11.02 14.99 -4.49
C LEU A 172 10.09 13.78 -4.27
N TYR A 173 10.03 13.29 -3.03
CA TYR A 173 9.08 12.26 -2.64
C TYR A 173 7.79 12.89 -2.11
N THR A 174 6.73 12.88 -2.92
CA THR A 174 5.50 13.65 -2.66
C THR A 174 4.23 12.85 -2.97
N ILE A 175 3.10 13.55 -3.11
CA ILE A 175 1.87 13.07 -3.71
C ILE A 175 1.42 14.05 -4.80
N ASP A 176 0.72 13.53 -5.80
CA ASP A 176 0.00 14.34 -6.77
C ASP A 176 -1.27 14.94 -6.11
N ARG A 177 -1.25 16.27 -5.94
CA ARG A 177 -2.33 17.05 -5.32
C ARG A 177 -3.39 17.52 -6.30
N ASN A 178 -3.10 17.50 -7.60
CA ASN A 178 -3.95 18.04 -8.62
C ASN A 178 -4.13 17.03 -9.74
N PRO A 179 -5.00 16.03 -9.56
CA PRO A 179 -5.17 14.95 -10.54
C PRO A 179 -5.83 15.40 -11.86
N ALA A 180 -6.05 16.70 -12.06
CA ALA A 180 -6.72 17.29 -13.22
C ALA A 180 -5.79 18.06 -14.15
N ASP A 181 -4.51 18.25 -13.81
CA ASP A 181 -3.56 19.02 -14.65
C ASP A 181 -2.83 18.22 -15.74
N ASP A 182 -3.19 16.94 -15.92
CA ASP A 182 -2.58 16.02 -16.89
C ASP A 182 -1.03 16.10 -16.84
N ASP A 183 -0.46 16.24 -15.64
CA ASP A 183 0.97 16.32 -15.45
C ASP A 183 1.69 15.05 -15.94
N PHE A 184 2.91 15.20 -16.44
CA PHE A 184 3.69 14.07 -16.95
C PHE A 184 4.91 13.83 -16.07
N SER A 185 4.92 12.70 -15.37
CA SER A 185 6.10 12.26 -14.63
C SER A 185 7.06 11.51 -15.56
N ALA A 186 8.32 11.95 -15.57
CA ALA A 186 9.39 11.22 -16.23
C ALA A 186 9.56 9.82 -15.62
N GLU A 187 9.34 9.69 -14.31
CA GLU A 187 9.47 8.44 -13.55
C GLU A 187 8.39 7.44 -13.96
N GLU A 188 7.14 7.87 -14.13
CA GLU A 188 6.06 7.02 -14.65
C GLU A 188 6.35 6.56 -16.08
N SER A 189 6.84 7.45 -16.94
CA SER A 189 7.19 7.10 -18.32
C SER A 189 8.33 6.07 -18.38
N ILE A 190 9.33 6.20 -17.50
CA ILE A 190 10.44 5.25 -17.37
C ILE A 190 9.94 3.91 -16.80
N ALA A 191 9.08 3.93 -15.77
CA ALA A 191 8.51 2.74 -15.16
C ALA A 191 7.64 1.97 -16.18
N ALA A 192 6.79 2.67 -16.93
CA ALA A 192 5.92 2.08 -17.95
C ALA A 192 6.74 1.41 -19.06
N TYR A 193 7.83 2.06 -19.50
CA TYR A 193 8.75 1.43 -20.45
C TYR A 193 9.52 0.24 -19.85
N GLY A 194 9.89 0.33 -18.58
CA GLY A 194 10.64 -0.70 -17.86
C GLY A 194 9.89 -2.01 -17.69
N ARG A 195 8.55 -1.97 -17.62
CA ARG A 195 7.70 -3.17 -17.49
C ARG A 195 7.22 -3.74 -18.83
N ARG A 196 7.82 -3.38 -19.96
CA ARG A 196 7.35 -3.86 -21.27
C ARG A 196 7.47 -5.38 -21.40
N GLY A 197 6.37 -6.03 -21.77
CA GLY A 197 6.21 -7.48 -21.76
C GLY A 197 5.78 -8.05 -20.40
N PHE A 198 5.53 -7.19 -19.42
CA PHE A 198 5.07 -7.52 -18.07
C PHE A 198 3.86 -6.65 -17.66
N GLU A 199 3.08 -6.19 -18.62
CA GLU A 199 1.94 -5.33 -18.40
C GLU A 199 0.76 -6.09 -17.75
N GLU A 200 0.04 -5.40 -16.88
CA GLU A 200 -1.27 -5.81 -16.39
C GLU A 200 -2.27 -6.02 -17.53
N PRO A 201 -3.27 -6.89 -17.35
CA PRO A 201 -4.44 -6.91 -18.23
C PRO A 201 -5.18 -5.57 -18.22
N ASP A 202 -5.51 -5.03 -19.39
CA ASP A 202 -6.18 -3.73 -19.55
C ASP A 202 -7.41 -3.59 -18.64
N LEU A 203 -8.25 -4.64 -18.59
CA LEU A 203 -9.51 -4.63 -17.84
C LEU A 203 -9.34 -4.32 -16.35
N ILE A 204 -8.21 -4.69 -15.75
CA ILE A 204 -8.02 -4.57 -14.30
C ILE A 204 -7.28 -3.29 -13.90
N ARG A 205 -6.86 -2.43 -14.84
CA ARG A 205 -6.20 -1.16 -14.53
C ARG A 205 -7.09 -0.25 -13.67
N GLY A 206 -6.46 0.49 -12.75
CA GLY A 206 -7.14 1.39 -11.83
C GLY A 206 -8.05 2.42 -12.51
N ASP A 207 -7.63 2.95 -13.66
CA ASP A 207 -8.38 3.92 -14.46
C ASP A 207 -9.60 3.33 -15.21
N ASN A 208 -9.85 2.01 -15.08
CA ASN A 208 -11.08 1.34 -15.48
C ASN A 208 -12.03 1.06 -14.29
N ILE A 209 -11.67 1.49 -13.08
CA ILE A 209 -12.45 1.32 -11.86
C ILE A 209 -13.13 2.65 -11.51
N LEU A 210 -14.42 2.57 -11.17
CA LEU A 210 -15.22 3.70 -10.68
C LEU A 210 -15.60 3.47 -9.22
N VAL A 211 -15.39 4.47 -8.37
CA VAL A 211 -15.89 4.53 -6.99
C VAL A 211 -16.78 5.75 -6.88
N ASP A 212 -18.06 5.55 -6.56
CA ASP A 212 -19.07 6.62 -6.52
C ASP A 212 -19.15 7.46 -7.81
N GLY A 213 -18.89 6.82 -8.96
CA GLY A 213 -18.85 7.47 -10.27
C GLY A 213 -17.53 8.18 -10.60
N ILE A 214 -16.58 8.21 -9.67
CA ILE A 214 -15.26 8.82 -9.82
C ILE A 214 -14.28 7.78 -10.33
N ARG A 215 -13.59 8.10 -11.42
CA ARG A 215 -12.52 7.27 -11.98
C ARG A 215 -11.24 7.46 -11.18
N PHE A 216 -10.54 6.38 -10.86
CA PHE A 216 -9.21 6.49 -10.30
C PHE A 216 -8.18 6.96 -11.32
N GLN A 217 -7.13 7.60 -10.83
CA GLN A 217 -5.93 7.87 -11.60
C GLN A 217 -5.07 6.60 -11.71
N TYR A 218 -4.28 6.47 -12.77
CA TYR A 218 -3.39 5.31 -12.96
C TYR A 218 -1.98 5.68 -13.41
N GLU A 219 -1.77 6.20 -14.61
CA GLU A 219 -0.45 6.67 -15.02
C GLU A 219 -0.63 7.80 -16.04
N ASN A 220 0.17 8.86 -15.94
CA ASN A 220 0.18 9.93 -16.93
C ASN A 220 1.49 9.89 -17.72
N THR A 221 1.48 9.20 -18.86
CA THR A 221 2.67 8.99 -19.70
C THR A 221 2.49 9.58 -21.09
N VAL A 222 3.46 10.37 -21.57
CA VAL A 222 3.48 10.96 -22.93
C VAL A 222 4.35 10.22 -23.93
N ASP A 223 5.33 9.43 -23.46
CA ASP A 223 6.32 8.83 -24.34
C ASP A 223 6.61 7.37 -23.98
N THR A 224 5.84 6.46 -24.56
CA THR A 224 6.11 5.02 -24.58
C THR A 224 6.94 4.59 -25.79
N THR A 225 7.48 5.54 -26.57
CA THR A 225 8.25 5.21 -27.78
C THR A 225 9.53 4.44 -27.45
N SER A 226 9.93 3.58 -28.39
CA SER A 226 11.05 2.65 -28.23
C SER A 226 12.38 3.38 -28.00
N ALA A 227 13.07 3.04 -26.93
CA ALA A 227 14.45 3.44 -26.68
C ALA A 227 15.40 2.33 -27.17
N THR A 228 16.61 2.71 -27.60
CA THR A 228 17.68 1.75 -27.89
C THR A 228 18.00 0.95 -26.63
N ALA A 229 17.79 -0.37 -26.67
CA ALA A 229 18.04 -1.23 -25.53
C ALA A 229 19.55 -1.30 -25.21
N ILE A 230 19.91 -0.94 -23.98
CA ILE A 230 21.24 -1.11 -23.42
C ILE A 230 21.23 -2.42 -22.62
N PRO A 231 22.12 -3.38 -22.91
CA PRO A 231 22.22 -4.61 -22.13
C PRO A 231 22.49 -4.32 -20.65
N PHE A 232 21.94 -5.13 -19.74
CA PHE A 232 22.09 -4.93 -18.29
C PHE A 232 23.56 -4.81 -17.85
N SER A 233 24.46 -5.62 -18.43
CA SER A 233 25.90 -5.59 -18.14
C SER A 233 26.63 -4.32 -18.61
N SER A 234 25.98 -3.52 -19.45
CA SER A 234 26.53 -2.32 -20.07
C SER A 234 25.86 -1.03 -19.56
N LEU A 235 24.98 -1.13 -18.57
CA LEU A 235 24.33 0.04 -17.97
C LEU A 235 25.36 0.87 -17.20
N SER A 236 25.25 2.20 -17.32
CA SER A 236 26.09 3.14 -16.58
C SER A 236 25.48 3.44 -15.21
N GLY A 237 26.06 2.86 -14.17
CA GLY A 237 25.56 2.96 -12.80
C GLY A 237 26.00 1.78 -11.94
N THR A 238 25.36 1.61 -10.80
CA THR A 238 25.67 0.55 -9.85
C THR A 238 24.41 -0.15 -9.37
N VAL A 239 24.53 -1.46 -9.12
CA VAL A 239 23.54 -2.18 -8.33
C VAL A 239 23.82 -1.85 -6.86
N THR A 240 22.94 -1.08 -6.22
CA THR A 240 23.14 -0.57 -4.84
C THR A 240 22.58 -1.51 -3.78
N ALA A 241 21.82 -2.53 -4.17
CA ALA A 241 21.18 -3.48 -3.28
C ALA A 241 21.37 -4.93 -3.77
N THR A 242 20.44 -5.82 -3.39
CA THR A 242 20.39 -7.18 -3.91
C THR A 242 20.07 -7.19 -5.41
N LEU A 243 20.49 -8.24 -6.11
CA LEU A 243 20.03 -8.58 -7.46
C LEU A 243 19.76 -10.08 -7.49
N ARG A 244 18.48 -10.47 -7.49
CA ARG A 244 18.05 -11.86 -7.27
C ARG A 244 16.73 -12.17 -7.94
N ALA A 245 16.44 -13.47 -8.07
CA ALA A 245 15.09 -13.94 -8.35
C ALA A 245 14.17 -13.76 -7.12
N ALA A 246 12.86 -13.74 -7.37
CA ALA A 246 11.86 -13.74 -6.33
C ALA A 246 11.99 -14.99 -5.42
N PRO A 247 11.95 -14.81 -4.09
CA PRO A 247 11.85 -15.94 -3.15
C PRO A 247 10.56 -16.76 -3.37
N ALA A 248 10.48 -17.89 -2.68
CA ALA A 248 9.22 -18.60 -2.53
C ALA A 248 8.23 -17.73 -1.72
N SER A 249 6.96 -17.79 -2.11
CA SER A 249 5.86 -17.08 -1.44
C SER A 249 5.73 -17.51 0.03
N ASP A 250 5.52 -16.54 0.93
CA ASP A 250 5.18 -16.78 2.34
C ASP A 250 3.77 -17.42 2.49
N PHE A 251 2.93 -17.27 1.45
CA PHE A 251 1.54 -17.71 1.47
C PHE A 251 1.34 -19.11 0.90
N VAL A 252 0.92 -20.04 1.76
CA VAL A 252 0.61 -21.42 1.40
C VAL A 252 -0.89 -21.60 1.26
N VAL A 253 -1.34 -22.21 0.16
CA VAL A 253 -2.75 -22.58 -0.04
C VAL A 253 -3.13 -23.68 0.97
N THR A 254 -4.23 -23.48 1.68
CA THR A 254 -4.71 -24.41 2.71
C THR A 254 -6.23 -24.42 2.78
N THR A 255 -6.78 -25.34 3.58
CA THR A 255 -8.21 -25.39 3.92
C THR A 255 -8.36 -25.24 5.44
N LEU A 256 -9.16 -24.27 5.87
CA LEU A 256 -9.50 -24.05 7.28
C LEU A 256 -11.01 -24.25 7.46
N ASN A 257 -11.41 -25.22 8.28
CA ASN A 257 -12.82 -25.59 8.51
C ASN A 257 -13.63 -25.77 7.20
N GLY A 258 -13.03 -26.41 6.20
CA GLY A 258 -13.66 -26.65 4.89
C GLY A 258 -13.63 -25.47 3.92
N VAL A 259 -13.08 -24.31 4.30
CA VAL A 259 -12.94 -23.13 3.43
C VAL A 259 -11.52 -23.05 2.88
N SER A 260 -11.38 -22.98 1.56
CA SER A 260 -10.08 -22.81 0.89
C SER A 260 -9.60 -21.37 0.97
N GLY A 261 -8.30 -21.19 1.21
CA GLY A 261 -7.65 -19.88 1.27
C GLY A 261 -6.13 -20.02 1.33
N GLN A 262 -5.45 -19.00 1.85
CA GLN A 262 -4.02 -19.01 2.07
C GLN A 262 -3.69 -18.57 3.50
N MET A 263 -2.56 -19.06 4.01
CA MET A 263 -2.02 -18.70 5.32
C MET A 263 -0.50 -18.52 5.24
N SER A 264 0.06 -17.82 6.22
CA SER A 264 1.50 -17.79 6.47
C SER A 264 1.82 -18.67 7.68
N ASN A 265 2.92 -19.41 7.61
CA ASN A 265 3.40 -20.21 8.74
C ASN A 265 3.86 -19.36 9.93
N ARG A 266 4.08 -18.05 9.73
CA ARG A 266 4.42 -17.09 10.79
C ARG A 266 3.25 -16.84 11.75
N PHE A 267 2.02 -17.04 11.29
CA PHE A 267 0.80 -16.72 12.04
C PHE A 267 -0.17 -17.91 12.07
N PRO A 268 0.22 -19.02 12.74
CA PRO A 268 -0.67 -20.16 12.89
C PRO A 268 -1.92 -19.78 13.70
N VAL A 269 -3.00 -20.54 13.52
CA VAL A 269 -4.20 -20.41 14.34
C VAL A 269 -3.93 -20.94 15.75
N VAL A 270 -3.97 -20.06 16.74
CA VAL A 270 -3.65 -20.35 18.14
C VAL A 270 -4.71 -19.79 19.08
N ALA A 271 -4.77 -20.32 20.31
CA ALA A 271 -5.64 -19.77 21.34
C ALA A 271 -5.12 -18.42 21.85
N GLY A 272 -6.06 -17.55 22.22
CA GLY A 272 -5.88 -16.30 22.97
C GLY A 272 -6.16 -16.47 24.46
N SER A 273 -6.17 -15.34 25.16
CA SER A 273 -6.55 -15.26 26.57
C SER A 273 -8.04 -15.56 26.77
N ASN A 274 -8.88 -15.21 25.78
CA ASN A 274 -10.34 -15.37 25.85
C ASN A 274 -10.94 -16.11 24.65
N LEU A 275 -10.12 -16.53 23.68
CA LEU A 275 -10.57 -17.27 22.50
C LEU A 275 -9.80 -18.58 22.38
N THR A 276 -10.50 -19.68 22.22
CA THR A 276 -9.89 -20.97 21.86
C THR A 276 -9.40 -20.93 20.41
N ALA A 277 -8.43 -21.79 20.07
CA ALA A 277 -7.98 -21.93 18.69
C ALA A 277 -9.12 -22.33 17.72
N ALA A 278 -10.10 -23.09 18.20
CA ALA A 278 -11.27 -23.48 17.42
C ALA A 278 -12.20 -22.29 17.12
N GLU A 279 -12.40 -21.39 18.08
CA GLU A 279 -13.16 -20.15 17.88
C GLU A 279 -12.43 -19.21 16.92
N VAL A 280 -11.12 -19.03 17.07
CA VAL A 280 -10.30 -18.26 16.12
C VAL A 280 -10.42 -18.83 14.72
N GLY A 281 -10.24 -20.15 14.57
CA GLY A 281 -10.42 -20.85 13.29
C GLY A 281 -11.80 -20.63 12.69
N SER A 282 -12.85 -20.64 13.51
CA SER A 282 -14.24 -20.41 13.09
C SER A 282 -14.50 -18.98 12.63
N ILE A 283 -13.95 -17.97 13.34
CA ILE A 283 -14.04 -16.56 12.94
C ILE A 283 -13.36 -16.36 11.57
N LEU A 284 -12.13 -16.85 11.43
CA LEU A 284 -11.34 -16.75 10.20
C LEU A 284 -12.05 -17.43 9.01
N SER A 285 -12.49 -18.68 9.18
CA SER A 285 -13.16 -19.43 8.10
C SER A 285 -14.51 -18.83 7.74
N THR A 286 -15.29 -18.34 8.72
CA THR A 286 -16.58 -17.68 8.47
C THR A 286 -16.41 -16.37 7.71
N GLY A 287 -15.37 -15.58 8.05
CA GLY A 287 -15.05 -14.34 7.33
C GLY A 287 -14.71 -14.59 5.86
N ILE A 288 -13.84 -15.57 5.57
CA ILE A 288 -13.51 -15.94 4.18
C ILE A 288 -14.70 -16.60 3.47
N GLY A 289 -15.46 -17.45 4.15
CA GLY A 289 -16.69 -18.02 3.61
C GLY A 289 -17.68 -16.96 3.15
N THR A 290 -17.86 -15.92 3.97
CA THR A 290 -18.70 -14.75 3.62
C THR A 290 -18.11 -13.97 2.46
N ALA A 291 -16.80 -13.69 2.46
CA ALA A 291 -16.13 -12.97 1.37
C ALA A 291 -16.32 -13.66 0.01
N ASN A 292 -16.38 -15.00 0.00
CA ASN A 292 -16.62 -15.77 -1.21
C ASN A 292 -18.04 -15.61 -1.78
N THR A 293 -19.01 -15.19 -0.97
CA THR A 293 -20.40 -14.98 -1.40
C THR A 293 -20.74 -13.53 -1.75
N VAL A 294 -19.96 -12.55 -1.29
CA VAL A 294 -20.15 -11.13 -1.65
C VAL A 294 -19.29 -10.75 -2.85
N ARG A 295 -19.86 -9.96 -3.76
CA ARG A 295 -19.16 -9.38 -4.91
C ARG A 295 -18.17 -8.30 -4.45
N GLY A 296 -16.93 -8.34 -4.95
CA GLY A 296 -15.99 -7.23 -4.81
C GLY A 296 -16.50 -6.00 -5.56
N ALA A 297 -16.54 -4.84 -4.89
CA ALA A 297 -17.13 -3.63 -5.48
C ALA A 297 -16.32 -3.09 -6.67
N ILE A 298 -15.01 -3.04 -6.50
CA ILE A 298 -14.06 -2.52 -7.50
C ILE A 298 -13.44 -3.62 -8.37
N ARG A 299 -13.67 -4.89 -8.02
CA ARG A 299 -12.93 -6.01 -8.57
C ARG A 299 -13.43 -6.39 -9.98
N GLN A 300 -12.48 -6.59 -10.88
CA GLN A 300 -12.72 -7.06 -12.24
C GLN A 300 -12.34 -8.55 -12.41
N PRO A 301 -13.00 -9.28 -13.34
CA PRO A 301 -14.24 -8.89 -14.03
C PRO A 301 -15.41 -8.69 -13.07
N ILE A 302 -16.34 -7.77 -13.41
CA ILE A 302 -17.55 -7.51 -12.62
C ILE A 302 -18.28 -8.82 -12.30
N GLY A 303 -18.70 -8.97 -11.05
CA GLY A 303 -19.32 -10.20 -10.55
C GLY A 303 -18.36 -11.11 -9.79
N SER A 304 -17.05 -10.83 -9.86
CA SER A 304 -16.05 -11.55 -9.06
C SER A 304 -16.28 -11.33 -7.56
N SER A 305 -16.17 -12.41 -6.79
CA SER A 305 -16.27 -12.34 -5.32
C SER A 305 -15.17 -11.48 -4.72
N ALA A 306 -15.43 -10.91 -3.54
CA ALA A 306 -14.45 -10.15 -2.78
C ALA A 306 -13.24 -11.03 -2.45
N ARG A 307 -12.07 -10.37 -2.40
CA ARG A 307 -10.81 -10.99 -1.97
C ARG A 307 -10.22 -10.18 -0.83
N VAL A 308 -10.12 -10.81 0.34
CA VAL A 308 -9.82 -10.13 1.61
C VAL A 308 -8.88 -10.99 2.47
N THR A 309 -8.26 -10.32 3.43
CA THR A 309 -7.58 -10.95 4.56
C THR A 309 -8.45 -10.77 5.80
N ILE A 310 -8.63 -11.84 6.58
CA ILE A 310 -9.23 -11.81 7.91
C ILE A 310 -8.11 -12.07 8.93
N ALA A 311 -8.03 -11.22 9.94
CA ALA A 311 -7.09 -11.37 11.06
C ALA A 311 -7.86 -11.37 12.38
N VAL A 312 -7.37 -12.14 13.34
CA VAL A 312 -7.88 -12.14 14.71
C VAL A 312 -6.71 -11.85 15.65
N THR A 313 -6.91 -10.89 16.55
CA THR A 313 -5.94 -10.55 17.59
C THR A 313 -6.55 -10.72 18.97
N ASP A 314 -5.71 -11.01 19.96
CA ASP A 314 -6.09 -10.99 21.36
C ASP A 314 -6.25 -9.54 21.88
N VAL A 315 -6.77 -9.38 23.09
CA VAL A 315 -6.97 -8.08 23.75
C VAL A 315 -5.68 -7.29 23.99
N ASP A 316 -4.53 -7.97 23.99
CA ASP A 316 -3.20 -7.38 24.09
C ASP A 316 -2.52 -7.17 22.73
N GLY A 317 -3.26 -7.36 21.63
CA GLY A 317 -2.78 -7.12 20.27
C GLY A 317 -1.97 -8.26 19.65
N ARG A 318 -1.76 -9.37 20.39
CA ARG A 318 -1.10 -10.57 19.86
C ARG A 318 -1.95 -11.19 18.75
N VAL A 319 -1.33 -11.50 17.61
CA VAL A 319 -2.02 -12.19 16.50
C VAL A 319 -2.35 -13.63 16.90
N LEU A 320 -3.63 -14.01 16.75
CA LEU A 320 -4.14 -15.36 17.01
C LEU A 320 -4.28 -16.19 15.73
N GLY A 321 -4.34 -15.53 14.58
CA GLY A 321 -4.33 -16.17 13.28
C GLY A 321 -4.68 -15.18 12.17
N ILE A 322 -4.19 -15.46 10.97
CA ILE A 322 -4.50 -14.70 9.76
C ILE A 322 -4.85 -15.68 8.65
N PHE A 323 -5.99 -15.46 8.00
CA PHE A 323 -6.45 -16.28 6.88
C PHE A 323 -6.97 -15.39 5.78
N ARG A 324 -6.52 -15.62 4.55
CA ARG A 324 -6.86 -14.78 3.40
C ARG A 324 -7.45 -15.59 2.26
N SER A 325 -8.31 -14.97 1.46
CA SER A 325 -8.76 -15.56 0.21
C SER A 325 -7.60 -15.64 -0.77
N ILE A 326 -7.61 -16.66 -1.64
CA ILE A 326 -6.69 -16.72 -2.79
C ILE A 326 -6.85 -15.46 -3.63
N ASP A 327 -5.75 -14.78 -3.94
CA ASP A 327 -5.73 -13.52 -4.73
C ASP A 327 -6.30 -12.28 -3.99
N ALA A 328 -6.29 -12.26 -2.66
CA ALA A 328 -6.41 -10.98 -1.94
C ALA A 328 -5.22 -10.06 -2.30
N PRO A 329 -5.36 -8.73 -2.26
CA PRO A 329 -4.20 -7.84 -2.29
C PRO A 329 -3.27 -8.10 -1.10
N ASN A 330 -1.95 -8.09 -1.31
CA ASN A 330 -0.98 -8.48 -0.28
C ASN A 330 -0.85 -7.44 0.86
N PHE A 331 -1.07 -6.15 0.57
CA PHE A 331 -1.06 -5.10 1.60
C PHE A 331 -2.07 -5.37 2.73
N GLY A 332 -3.18 -6.03 2.40
CA GLY A 332 -4.24 -6.38 3.34
C GLY A 332 -3.79 -7.35 4.44
N PHE A 333 -2.66 -8.04 4.27
CA PHE A 333 -2.13 -8.95 5.28
C PHE A 333 -1.73 -8.23 6.58
N ASP A 334 -1.03 -7.10 6.44
CA ASP A 334 -0.66 -6.22 7.55
C ASP A 334 -1.84 -5.37 8.02
N VAL A 335 -2.54 -4.73 7.07
CA VAL A 335 -3.65 -3.81 7.39
C VAL A 335 -4.77 -4.51 8.17
N ALA A 336 -5.10 -5.78 7.86
CA ALA A 336 -6.12 -6.50 8.62
C ALA A 336 -5.75 -6.64 10.10
N VAL A 337 -4.47 -6.88 10.41
CA VAL A 337 -3.99 -6.96 11.80
C VAL A 337 -4.02 -5.59 12.45
N GLN A 338 -3.57 -4.54 11.75
CA GLN A 338 -3.62 -3.17 12.28
C GLN A 338 -5.05 -2.77 12.66
N LYS A 339 -6.03 -3.01 11.78
CA LYS A 339 -7.45 -2.76 12.08
C LYS A 339 -7.95 -3.54 13.28
N ALA A 340 -7.58 -4.81 13.41
CA ALA A 340 -7.95 -5.64 14.55
C ALA A 340 -7.33 -5.11 15.86
N ARG A 341 -6.05 -4.73 15.83
CA ARG A 341 -5.34 -4.12 16.97
C ARG A 341 -5.93 -2.78 17.36
N THR A 342 -6.26 -1.93 16.40
CA THR A 342 -6.85 -0.61 16.64
C THR A 342 -8.21 -0.74 17.31
N ALA A 343 -9.11 -1.56 16.77
CA ALA A 343 -10.41 -1.81 17.39
C ALA A 343 -10.26 -2.40 18.81
N ALA A 344 -9.36 -3.36 19.01
CA ALA A 344 -9.10 -3.94 20.33
C ALA A 344 -8.51 -2.92 21.32
N PHE A 345 -7.54 -2.11 20.90
CA PHE A 345 -6.82 -1.15 21.74
C PHE A 345 -7.74 -0.04 22.25
N PHE A 346 -8.60 0.53 21.40
CA PHE A 346 -9.51 1.59 21.80
C PHE A 346 -10.70 1.09 22.65
N ALA A 347 -10.97 -0.22 22.66
CA ALA A 347 -11.98 -0.82 23.53
C ALA A 347 -11.46 -1.15 24.95
N ARG A 348 -10.17 -0.94 25.24
CA ARG A 348 -9.57 -1.26 26.55
C ARG A 348 -9.94 -0.25 27.62
N ASN A 349 -9.86 -0.68 28.88
CA ASN A 349 -10.09 0.20 30.03
C ASN A 349 -8.91 1.10 30.39
N ASP A 350 -7.73 0.84 29.83
CA ASP A 350 -6.47 1.52 30.12
C ASP A 350 -5.90 2.27 28.91
N THR A 351 -6.68 2.45 27.82
CA THR A 351 -6.26 3.13 26.58
C THR A 351 -5.73 4.54 26.87
N ALA A 352 -6.48 5.36 27.62
CA ALA A 352 -6.04 6.70 28.01
C ALA A 352 -4.70 6.68 28.77
N THR A 353 -4.54 5.76 29.72
CA THR A 353 -3.31 5.62 30.51
C THR A 353 -2.13 5.25 29.61
N LYS A 354 -2.31 4.29 28.71
CA LYS A 354 -1.27 3.84 27.78
C LYS A 354 -0.84 4.95 26.81
N LEU A 355 -1.80 5.68 26.24
CA LEU A 355 -1.52 6.80 25.34
C LEU A 355 -0.76 7.93 26.07
N ASN A 356 -1.19 8.29 27.28
CA ASN A 356 -0.47 9.26 28.10
C ASN A 356 0.98 8.82 28.38
N ALA A 357 1.18 7.56 28.77
CA ALA A 357 2.51 7.01 29.04
C ALA A 357 3.40 6.97 27.79
N ALA A 358 2.82 6.80 26.61
CA ALA A 358 3.51 6.82 25.32
C ALA A 358 3.77 8.23 24.75
N GLY A 359 3.38 9.30 25.47
CA GLY A 359 3.55 10.68 25.01
C GLY A 359 2.41 11.23 24.13
N PHE A 360 1.34 10.46 23.95
CA PHE A 360 0.16 10.81 23.14
C PHE A 360 -0.98 11.42 23.97
N GLY A 361 -0.68 12.01 25.13
CA GLY A 361 -1.68 12.55 26.06
C GLY A 361 -2.50 13.73 25.51
N SER A 362 -1.97 14.46 24.52
CA SER A 362 -2.70 15.51 23.81
C SER A 362 -3.93 14.95 23.10
N TYR A 363 -3.79 13.81 22.41
CA TYR A 363 -4.89 13.11 21.74
C TYR A 363 -5.96 12.64 22.74
N VAL A 364 -5.54 12.13 23.91
CA VAL A 364 -6.46 11.76 25.01
C VAL A 364 -7.27 12.97 25.49
N SER A 365 -6.60 14.12 25.65
CA SER A 365 -7.22 15.36 26.13
C SER A 365 -8.23 15.90 25.12
N ARG A 366 -7.93 15.83 23.81
CA ARG A 366 -8.87 16.21 22.75
C ARG A 366 -10.09 15.28 22.70
N ALA A 367 -9.88 13.96 22.75
CA ALA A 367 -10.98 13.01 22.81
C ALA A 367 -11.89 13.28 24.02
N GLN A 368 -11.32 13.56 25.19
CA GLN A 368 -12.08 13.91 26.38
C GLN A 368 -12.87 15.21 26.23
N ALA A 369 -12.31 16.24 25.57
CA ALA A 369 -13.01 17.49 25.29
C ALA A 369 -14.24 17.28 24.40
N ASP A 370 -14.17 16.28 23.49
CA ASP A 370 -15.28 15.86 22.63
C ASP A 370 -16.24 14.87 23.34
N GLY A 371 -16.05 14.59 24.63
CA GLY A 371 -16.86 13.67 25.41
C GLY A 371 -16.58 12.18 25.15
N ILE A 372 -15.48 11.87 24.47
CA ILE A 372 -15.09 10.50 24.10
C ILE A 372 -14.23 9.90 25.21
N SER A 373 -14.78 8.89 25.90
CA SER A 373 -14.10 8.21 27.01
C SER A 373 -13.22 7.06 26.51
N LEU A 374 -11.92 7.13 26.75
CA LEU A 374 -10.93 6.10 26.41
C LEU A 374 -10.61 5.19 27.61
N ASN A 375 -11.67 4.71 28.26
CA ASN A 375 -11.63 3.92 29.50
C ASN A 375 -12.44 2.62 29.41
N GLY A 376 -12.72 2.13 28.19
CA GLY A 376 -13.40 0.85 27.95
C GLY A 376 -14.91 0.87 28.21
N SER A 377 -15.49 2.04 28.54
CA SER A 377 -16.96 2.18 28.65
C SER A 377 -17.68 2.18 27.30
N VAL A 378 -16.94 2.39 26.20
CA VAL A 378 -17.46 2.42 24.82
C VAL A 378 -16.61 1.49 23.96
N ALA A 379 -17.27 0.65 23.16
CA ALA A 379 -16.60 -0.15 22.14
C ALA A 379 -16.47 0.66 20.83
N PHE A 380 -15.25 0.73 20.29
CA PHE A 380 -14.98 1.43 19.04
C PHE A 380 -14.76 0.44 17.91
N SER A 381 -15.46 0.67 16.79
CA SER A 381 -15.10 0.03 15.53
C SER A 381 -13.95 0.79 14.86
N ASP A 382 -13.18 0.11 14.03
CA ASP A 382 -12.15 0.73 13.19
C ASP A 382 -12.74 1.87 12.32
N ARG A 383 -13.98 1.73 11.85
CA ARG A 383 -14.70 2.80 11.12
C ARG A 383 -14.94 4.04 11.99
N ALA A 384 -15.32 3.85 13.26
CA ALA A 384 -15.55 4.98 14.17
C ALA A 384 -14.23 5.71 14.48
N ILE A 385 -13.15 4.96 14.65
CA ILE A 385 -11.81 5.53 14.89
C ILE A 385 -11.34 6.28 13.64
N GLY A 386 -11.49 5.70 12.45
CA GLY A 386 -11.19 6.35 11.18
C GLY A 386 -11.95 7.67 10.97
N PHE A 387 -13.22 7.74 11.42
CA PHE A 387 -14.00 8.97 11.39
C PHE A 387 -13.47 10.05 12.36
N LEU A 388 -12.93 9.65 13.51
CA LEU A 388 -12.31 10.55 14.51
C LEU A 388 -10.85 10.93 14.16
N HIS A 389 -10.26 10.24 13.18
CA HIS A 389 -8.89 10.42 12.70
C HIS A 389 -8.84 11.25 11.39
N ARG A 390 -9.80 12.15 11.21
CA ARG A 390 -9.88 13.00 10.00
C ARG A 390 -9.29 14.39 10.27
N PRO A 391 -8.53 14.98 9.32
CA PRO A 391 -7.94 16.30 9.49
C PRO A 391 -8.99 17.42 9.34
N LEU A 392 -10.17 17.05 8.82
CA LEU A 392 -11.41 17.80 8.76
C LEU A 392 -12.49 16.94 9.43
N TYR A 393 -13.06 17.41 10.54
CA TYR A 393 -14.01 16.67 11.34
C TYR A 393 -15.27 17.51 11.65
N PRO A 394 -16.47 17.08 11.22
CA PRO A 394 -16.79 15.84 10.49
C PRO A 394 -16.16 15.77 9.08
N ASP A 395 -15.91 14.54 8.62
CA ASP A 395 -15.35 14.30 7.28
C ASP A 395 -16.25 14.89 6.18
N GLY A 396 -15.62 15.42 5.12
CA GLY A 396 -16.34 16.04 4.00
C GLY A 396 -16.86 17.45 4.25
N ILE A 397 -16.43 18.12 5.32
CA ILE A 397 -16.78 19.52 5.59
C ILE A 397 -15.49 20.33 5.79
N ASN A 398 -15.23 21.27 4.90
CA ASN A 398 -14.07 22.17 5.00
C ASN A 398 -14.27 23.20 6.12
N ASP A 399 -13.19 23.89 6.50
CA ASP A 399 -13.18 24.89 7.59
C ASP A 399 -13.61 24.34 8.96
N THR A 400 -13.50 23.02 9.15
CA THR A 400 -13.72 22.35 10.43
C THR A 400 -12.41 22.07 11.15
N ALA A 401 -12.48 21.85 12.46
CA ALA A 401 -11.33 21.42 13.24
C ALA A 401 -10.97 19.96 12.91
N ALA A 402 -9.72 19.58 13.15
CA ALA A 402 -9.32 18.18 13.07
C ALA A 402 -9.98 17.33 14.16
N GLY A 403 -10.25 16.07 13.83
CA GLY A 403 -10.76 15.09 14.77
C GLY A 403 -9.76 14.79 15.90
N PRO A 404 -10.24 14.23 17.03
CA PRO A 404 -9.44 14.10 18.25
C PRO A 404 -8.26 13.14 18.11
N PHE A 405 -8.14 12.37 17.02
CA PHE A 405 -6.98 11.52 16.72
C PHE A 405 -6.12 11.99 15.54
N SER A 406 -6.52 13.03 14.80
CA SER A 406 -5.75 13.53 13.64
C SER A 406 -4.77 14.65 13.99
N THR A 407 -3.73 14.86 13.18
CA THR A 407 -3.02 16.15 13.17
C THR A 407 -3.95 17.26 12.67
N GLN A 408 -3.61 18.52 12.99
CA GLN A 408 -4.33 19.68 12.44
C GLN A 408 -4.08 19.78 10.94
N LEU A 409 -5.05 20.24 10.14
CA LEU A 409 -4.93 20.28 8.68
C LEU A 409 -3.65 20.99 8.18
N VAL A 410 -3.19 22.05 8.85
CA VAL A 410 -1.94 22.76 8.52
C VAL A 410 -0.68 21.93 8.71
N ASP A 411 -0.72 20.97 9.64
CA ASP A 411 0.38 20.04 9.92
C ASP A 411 0.17 18.69 9.22
N TRP A 412 -1.04 18.44 8.71
CA TRP A 412 -1.41 17.20 8.06
C TRP A 412 -0.68 16.99 6.75
N SER A 413 -0.25 15.76 6.53
CA SER A 413 0.15 15.27 5.22
C SER A 413 -0.01 13.75 5.15
N PRO A 414 0.13 13.15 3.96
CA PRO A 414 0.31 11.70 3.81
C PRO A 414 1.43 11.08 4.66
N PHE A 415 2.29 11.91 5.25
CA PHE A 415 3.42 11.52 6.07
C PHE A 415 3.31 11.99 7.53
N ASN A 416 2.13 12.52 7.93
CA ASN A 416 1.82 13.01 9.27
C ASN A 416 0.30 13.10 9.51
N ASP A 417 -0.35 11.96 9.79
CA ASP A 417 -1.82 11.88 9.86
C ASP A 417 -2.39 11.95 11.29
N GLY A 418 -1.66 11.47 12.30
CA GLY A 418 -2.12 11.55 13.68
C GLY A 418 -1.66 10.39 14.55
N LEU A 419 -2.62 9.80 15.28
CA LEU A 419 -2.44 8.71 16.23
C LEU A 419 -2.66 7.33 15.60
#